data_AF-A0A950TBP4-F1
#
_entry.id   AF-A0A950TBP4-F1
#
_cell.length_a   1.000
_cell.length_b   1.000
_cell.length_c   1.000
_cell.angle_alpha   90.00
_cell.angle_beta   90.00
_cell.angle_gamma   90.00
#
_symmetry.space_group_name_H-M   'P 1'
#
loop_
_entity.id
_entity.type
_entity.pdbx_description
1 polymer ?
#
loop_
_entity_poly.entity_id
_entity_poly.type
_entity_poly.pdbx_seq_one_letter_code
_entity_poly.pdbx_strand_id
1 'polypeptide(L)'
;MQHTDQSIKQDKQSPAPSAINYSKLLIALFALGAGLLASVMAVVLMGVLRLAAGIPTPVELFGDFLLKHISVDTFIRLLITFSPNSKTAPLGLALLGMIGLGTVLGLLYAVLVRVQIPVAGYQLTWRECLTALAFAEAMSLIAIVLFWDELRQNFFGLPVDWARFVTALGLFAVFNLYGLTLSLAYHVLLPKQPTPGVAPAVQSRRLLLSRAGVAALGMGGIAGTAGLIRSYLNNYTAYDGMKSAIHNNVTPPITPNNEHYVVTQ
;
A
#
# COMPACT_ATOMS: atom_id res chain seq x y z
N MET A 1 -60.82 12.80 56.22
CA MET A 1 -61.51 11.92 55.28
C MET A 1 -60.84 12.08 53.92
N GLN A 2 -60.26 10.98 53.41
CA GLN A 2 -60.01 10.64 51.98
C GLN A 2 -59.08 11.58 51.17
N HIS A 3 -58.11 11.16 50.37
CA HIS A 3 -57.46 9.90 50.00
C HIS A 3 -56.22 10.37 49.19
N THR A 4 -55.00 10.00 49.57
CA THR A 4 -54.12 9.09 48.81
C THR A 4 -54.29 9.16 47.28
N ASP A 5 -53.34 9.79 46.58
CA ASP A 5 -52.75 9.31 45.31
C ASP A 5 -52.11 10.46 44.53
N GLN A 6 -50.83 10.77 44.80
CA GLN A 6 -49.90 11.25 43.76
C GLN A 6 -48.47 10.77 44.10
N SER A 7 -48.33 9.48 44.33
CA SER A 7 -47.10 8.78 43.99
C SER A 7 -47.20 8.37 42.52
N ILE A 8 -46.06 8.27 41.84
CA ILE A 8 -45.89 7.81 40.44
C ILE A 8 -46.07 8.91 39.38
N LYS A 9 -45.12 9.86 39.36
CA LYS A 9 -44.46 10.27 38.11
C LYS A 9 -42.94 10.25 38.31
N GLN A 10 -42.42 9.05 38.54
CA GLN A 10 -41.10 8.68 38.02
C GLN A 10 -41.22 8.66 36.49
N ASP A 11 -41.09 9.82 35.87
CA ASP A 11 -40.91 9.85 34.42
C ASP A 11 -39.44 9.52 34.15
N LYS A 12 -39.28 8.33 33.57
CA LYS A 12 -38.04 7.67 33.17
C LYS A 12 -36.99 8.68 32.69
N GLN A 13 -35.95 8.85 33.49
CA GLN A 13 -34.62 9.18 33.01
C GLN A 13 -34.23 8.06 32.02
N SER A 14 -34.55 8.26 30.74
CA SER A 14 -34.10 7.37 29.68
C SER A 14 -32.56 7.34 29.77
N PRO A 15 -31.92 6.17 29.96
CA PRO A 15 -30.47 6.13 29.95
C PRO A 15 -30.02 6.68 28.60
N ALA A 16 -29.26 7.77 28.62
CA ALA A 16 -28.57 8.27 27.45
C ALA A 16 -27.92 7.07 26.74
N PRO A 17 -28.08 6.90 25.42
CA PRO A 17 -27.45 5.81 24.71
C PRO A 17 -25.96 5.88 25.06
N SER A 18 -25.46 4.82 25.69
CA SER A 18 -24.09 4.70 26.13
C SER A 18 -23.21 5.07 24.96
N ALA A 19 -22.57 6.24 25.04
CA ALA A 19 -21.54 6.62 24.11
C ALA A 19 -20.52 5.48 24.16
N ILE A 20 -20.51 4.65 23.12
CA ILE A 20 -19.65 3.48 23.06
C ILE A 20 -18.23 4.03 23.14
N ASN A 21 -17.61 3.89 24.31
CA ASN A 21 -16.19 4.11 24.50
C ASN A 21 -15.49 3.05 23.68
N TYR A 22 -15.32 3.31 22.39
CA TYR A 22 -14.47 2.49 21.53
C TYR A 22 -13.10 2.48 22.18
N SER A 23 -12.73 1.31 22.73
CA SER A 23 -11.43 1.14 23.35
C SER A 23 -10.36 1.53 22.34
N LYS A 24 -9.27 2.17 22.81
CA LYS A 24 -8.14 2.59 21.97
C LYS A 24 -7.63 1.46 21.06
N LEU A 25 -7.81 0.21 21.49
CA LEU A 25 -7.53 -1.02 20.75
C LEU A 25 -8.36 -1.19 19.47
N LEU A 26 -9.68 -0.96 19.52
CA LEU A 26 -10.54 -1.10 18.34
C LEU A 26 -10.18 -0.06 17.26
N ILE A 27 -9.86 1.16 17.68
CA ILE A 27 -9.38 2.22 16.80
C ILE A 27 -8.05 1.84 16.17
N ALA A 28 -7.11 1.31 16.96
CA ALA A 28 -5.82 0.86 16.44
C ALA A 28 -5.98 -0.28 15.44
N LEU A 29 -6.89 -1.23 15.70
CA LEU A 29 -7.18 -2.34 14.80
C LEU A 29 -7.78 -1.85 13.48
N PHE A 30 -8.70 -0.89 13.51
CA PHE A 30 -9.26 -0.29 12.28
C PHE A 30 -8.23 0.53 11.51
N ALA A 31 -7.35 1.24 12.20
CA ALA A 31 -6.24 1.97 11.56
C ALA A 31 -5.25 1.02 10.88
N LEU A 32 -4.91 -0.11 11.53
CA LEU A 32 -4.09 -1.17 10.94
C LEU A 32 -4.78 -1.80 9.73
N GLY A 33 -6.08 -2.09 9.83
CA GLY A 33 -6.87 -2.61 8.71
C GLY A 33 -6.91 -1.65 7.52
N ALA A 34 -7.03 -0.34 7.77
CA ALA A 34 -6.96 0.69 6.74
C ALA A 34 -5.57 0.75 6.09
N GLY A 35 -4.50 0.70 6.90
CA GLY A 35 -3.12 0.62 6.41
C GLY A 35 -2.86 -0.62 5.56
N LEU A 36 -3.41 -1.76 5.97
CA LEU A 36 -3.30 -3.02 5.22
C LEU A 36 -3.98 -2.88 3.86
N LEU A 37 -5.22 -2.41 3.84
CA LEU A 37 -5.96 -2.21 2.60
C LEU A 37 -5.23 -1.25 1.65
N ALA A 38 -4.75 -0.12 2.18
CA ALA A 38 -4.00 0.86 1.42
C ALA A 38 -2.70 0.27 0.84
N SER A 39 -1.96 -0.51 1.63
CA SER A 39 -0.74 -1.17 1.18
C SER A 39 -1.01 -2.21 0.09
N VAL A 40 -2.08 -3.00 0.22
CA VAL A 40 -2.50 -3.98 -0.79
C VAL A 40 -2.88 -3.28 -2.09
N MET A 41 -3.68 -2.20 -2.03
CA MET A 41 -4.03 -1.41 -3.22
C MET A 41 -2.81 -0.77 -3.89
N ALA A 42 -1.87 -0.27 -3.09
CA ALA A 42 -0.61 0.28 -3.60
C ALA A 42 0.20 -0.80 -4.33
N VAL A 43 0.31 -2.01 -3.78
CA VAL A 43 0.99 -3.15 -4.43
C VAL A 43 0.30 -3.55 -5.74
N VAL A 44 -1.04 -3.55 -5.78
CA VAL A 44 -1.78 -3.81 -7.02
C VAL A 44 -1.40 -2.77 -8.09
N LEU A 45 -1.45 -1.49 -7.75
CA LEU A 45 -1.12 -0.42 -8.71
C LEU A 45 0.34 -0.49 -9.15
N MET A 46 1.28 -0.72 -8.22
CA MET A 46 2.69 -0.92 -8.54
C MET A 46 2.88 -2.08 -9.53
N GLY A 47 2.23 -3.22 -9.27
CA GLY A 47 2.27 -4.39 -10.16
C GLY A 47 1.71 -4.08 -11.55
N VAL A 48 0.59 -3.37 -11.63
CA VAL A 48 0.01 -2.93 -12.90
C VAL A 48 0.94 -1.98 -13.64
N LEU A 49 1.52 -0.98 -12.99
CA LEU A 49 2.47 -0.03 -13.59
C LEU A 49 3.74 -0.74 -14.08
N ARG A 50 4.23 -1.71 -13.31
CA ARG A 50 5.40 -2.52 -13.67
C ARG A 50 5.17 -3.37 -14.91
N LEU A 51 3.97 -3.94 -15.05
CA LEU A 51 3.61 -4.81 -16.17
C LEU A 51 3.16 -4.02 -17.42
N ALA A 52 2.45 -2.91 -17.23
CA ALA A 52 1.84 -2.15 -18.31
C ALA A 52 2.71 -0.99 -18.83
N ALA A 53 3.57 -0.42 -17.99
CA ALA A 53 4.41 0.74 -18.33
C ALA A 53 5.92 0.48 -18.16
N GLY A 54 6.31 -0.71 -17.68
CA GLY A 54 7.72 -1.04 -17.45
C GLY A 54 8.37 -0.21 -16.34
N ILE A 55 7.58 0.39 -15.45
CA ILE A 55 8.05 1.24 -14.36
C ILE A 55 8.61 0.36 -13.24
N PRO A 56 9.85 0.60 -12.76
CA PRO A 56 10.37 -0.14 -11.62
C PRO A 56 9.53 0.11 -10.37
N THR A 57 9.24 -0.97 -9.66
CA THR A 57 8.52 -0.88 -8.39
C THR A 57 9.43 -0.27 -7.32
N PRO A 58 8.86 0.39 -6.28
CA PRO A 58 9.65 0.83 -5.14
C PRO A 58 10.49 -0.28 -4.49
N VAL A 59 10.07 -1.55 -4.63
CA VAL A 59 10.80 -2.71 -4.10
C VAL A 59 12.11 -2.92 -4.86
N GLU A 60 12.04 -2.79 -6.19
CA GLU A 60 13.20 -2.91 -7.08
C GLU A 60 14.15 -1.73 -6.88
N LEU A 61 13.62 -0.51 -6.81
CA LEU A 61 14.42 0.70 -6.56
C LEU A 61 15.16 0.61 -5.22
N PHE A 62 14.47 0.15 -4.17
CA PHE A 62 15.10 -0.07 -2.87
C PHE A 62 16.14 -1.18 -2.91
N GLY A 63 15.88 -2.29 -3.61
CA GLY A 63 16.83 -3.37 -3.81
C GLY A 63 18.11 -2.88 -4.49
N ASP A 64 17.98 -2.15 -5.59
CA ASP A 64 19.10 -1.60 -6.35
C ASP A 64 19.90 -0.56 -5.56
N PHE A 65 19.20 0.30 -4.80
CA PHE A 65 19.82 1.22 -3.87
C PHE A 65 20.62 0.46 -2.80
N LEU A 66 20.02 -0.57 -2.17
CA LEU A 66 20.66 -1.35 -1.13
C LEU A 66 21.89 -2.10 -1.66
N LEU A 67 21.79 -2.71 -2.85
CA LEU A 67 22.87 -3.46 -3.48
C LEU A 67 24.13 -2.62 -3.72
N LYS A 68 23.97 -1.32 -3.99
CA LYS A 68 25.11 -0.39 -4.14
C LYS A 68 25.82 -0.07 -2.81
N HIS A 69 25.14 -0.26 -1.68
CA HIS A 69 25.63 0.13 -0.36
C HIS A 69 26.08 -1.05 0.52
N ILE A 70 25.85 -2.30 0.10
CA ILE A 70 26.31 -3.48 0.83
C ILE A 70 27.70 -3.92 0.40
N SER A 71 28.43 -4.56 1.30
CA SER A 71 29.72 -5.17 0.98
C SER A 71 29.57 -6.42 0.11
N VAL A 72 30.61 -6.76 -0.64
CA VAL A 72 30.66 -7.98 -1.47
C VAL A 72 30.47 -9.23 -0.60
N ASP A 73 31.06 -9.27 0.59
CA ASP A 73 30.88 -10.39 1.54
C ASP A 73 29.42 -10.53 1.98
N THR A 74 28.75 -9.42 2.29
CA THR A 74 27.32 -9.41 2.63
C THR A 74 26.48 -9.91 1.46
N PHE A 75 26.79 -9.46 0.24
CA PHE A 75 26.10 -9.89 -0.97
C PHE A 75 26.24 -11.40 -1.21
N ILE A 76 27.45 -11.94 -1.13
CA ILE A 76 27.69 -13.39 -1.30
C ILE A 76 26.95 -14.19 -0.22
N ARG A 77 26.96 -13.73 1.04
CA ARG A 77 26.19 -14.38 2.12
C ARG A 77 24.70 -14.39 1.80
N LEU A 78 24.13 -13.29 1.34
CA LEU A 78 22.72 -13.23 0.94
C LEU A 78 22.42 -14.23 -0.19
N LEU A 79 23.29 -14.34 -1.20
CA LEU A 79 23.12 -15.32 -2.27
C LEU A 79 23.11 -16.76 -1.76
N ILE A 80 23.99 -17.10 -0.81
CA ILE A 80 24.06 -18.43 -0.21
C ILE A 80 22.83 -18.68 0.68
N THR A 81 22.45 -17.71 1.52
CA THR A 81 21.32 -17.82 2.45
C THR A 81 20.00 -18.01 1.72
N PHE A 82 19.80 -17.35 0.58
CA PHE A 82 18.57 -17.44 -0.21
C PHE A 82 18.64 -18.48 -1.33
N SER A 83 19.72 -19.27 -1.42
CA SER A 83 19.82 -20.38 -2.38
C SER A 83 18.73 -21.45 -2.14
N PRO A 84 18.05 -21.98 -3.16
CA PRO A 84 18.26 -21.76 -4.61
C PRO A 84 17.54 -20.52 -5.18
N ASN A 85 16.69 -19.86 -4.40
CA ASN A 85 15.80 -18.77 -4.83
C ASN A 85 16.38 -17.38 -4.52
N SER A 86 17.65 -17.16 -4.86
CA SER A 86 18.40 -15.96 -4.45
C SER A 86 17.88 -14.63 -5.01
N LYS A 87 17.04 -14.68 -6.06
CA LYS A 87 16.38 -13.51 -6.65
C LYS A 87 14.96 -13.27 -6.15
N THR A 88 14.17 -14.32 -5.98
CA THR A 88 12.74 -14.20 -5.63
C THR A 88 12.49 -14.09 -4.14
N ALA A 89 13.29 -14.77 -3.31
CA ALA A 89 13.08 -14.77 -1.87
C ALA A 89 13.35 -13.38 -1.24
N PRO A 90 14.47 -12.68 -1.54
CA PRO A 90 14.68 -11.32 -1.04
C PRO A 90 13.62 -10.34 -1.55
N LEU A 91 13.24 -10.46 -2.82
CA LEU A 91 12.22 -9.61 -3.42
C LEU A 91 10.85 -9.79 -2.75
N GLY A 92 10.45 -11.05 -2.51
CA GLY A 92 9.22 -11.37 -1.79
C GLY A 92 9.23 -10.86 -0.35
N LEU A 93 10.38 -10.98 0.35
CA LEU A 93 10.55 -10.43 1.70
C LEU A 93 10.51 -8.90 1.72
N ALA A 94 11.10 -8.24 0.73
CA ALA A 94 11.05 -6.78 0.62
C ALA A 94 9.61 -6.28 0.34
N LEU A 95 8.86 -7.00 -0.52
CA LEU A 95 7.45 -6.70 -0.77
C LEU A 95 6.60 -6.90 0.50
N LEU A 96 6.82 -7.99 1.24
CA LEU A 96 6.16 -8.24 2.53
C LEU A 96 6.53 -7.17 3.57
N GLY A 97 7.81 -6.78 3.62
CA GLY A 97 8.31 -5.70 4.47
C GLY A 97 7.64 -4.37 4.16
N MET A 98 7.40 -4.07 2.88
CA MET A 98 6.68 -2.86 2.46
C MET A 98 5.19 -2.88 2.84
N ILE A 99 4.51 -4.03 2.71
CA ILE A 99 3.14 -4.20 3.21
C ILE A 99 3.12 -4.00 4.74
N GLY A 100 4.11 -4.55 5.45
CA GLY A 100 4.30 -4.37 6.89
C GLY A 100 4.55 -2.91 7.30
N LEU A 101 5.41 -2.20 6.56
CA LEU A 101 5.64 -0.78 6.80
C LEU A 101 4.38 0.04 6.49
N GLY A 102 3.72 -0.23 5.36
CA GLY A 102 2.48 0.44 4.96
C GLY A 102 1.33 0.23 5.96
N THR A 103 1.26 -0.93 6.62
CA THR A 103 0.31 -1.17 7.71
C THR A 103 0.61 -0.32 8.94
N VAL A 104 1.88 -0.26 9.36
CA VAL A 104 2.32 0.56 10.49
C VAL A 104 2.14 2.05 10.23
N LEU A 105 2.41 2.51 8.99
CA LEU A 105 2.14 3.89 8.57
C LEU A 105 0.66 4.28 8.75
N GLY A 106 -0.27 3.32 8.63
CA GLY A 106 -1.69 3.54 8.92
C GLY A 106 -1.97 3.91 10.38
N LEU A 107 -1.19 3.39 11.34
CA LEU A 107 -1.26 3.81 12.74
C LEU A 107 -0.72 5.24 12.92
N LEU A 108 0.39 5.57 12.27
CA LEU A 108 0.95 6.93 12.32
C LEU A 108 -0.05 7.95 11.79
N TYR A 109 -0.69 7.65 10.65
CA TYR A 109 -1.76 8.47 10.09
C TYR A 109 -2.92 8.67 11.08
N ALA A 110 -3.37 7.61 11.76
CA ALA A 110 -4.42 7.69 12.76
C ALA A 110 -4.04 8.57 13.96
N VAL A 111 -2.76 8.57 14.38
CA VAL A 111 -2.25 9.47 15.41
C VAL A 111 -2.26 10.91 14.90
N LEU A 112 -1.70 11.17 13.72
CA LEU A 112 -1.63 12.50 13.09
C LEU A 112 -3.00 13.15 12.91
N VAL A 113 -3.99 12.40 12.41
CA VAL A 113 -5.38 12.90 12.24
C VAL A 113 -6.04 13.23 13.58
N ARG A 114 -5.64 12.56 14.67
CA ARG A 114 -6.16 12.79 16.02
C ARG A 114 -5.46 13.92 16.77
N VAL A 115 -4.28 14.35 16.34
CA VAL A 115 -3.62 15.53 16.90
C VAL A 115 -4.47 16.75 16.57
N GLN A 116 -5.08 17.34 17.60
CA GLN A 116 -5.86 18.56 17.49
C GLN A 116 -4.94 19.73 17.19
N ILE A 117 -4.64 19.97 15.91
CA ILE A 117 -4.08 21.25 15.50
C ILE A 117 -5.23 22.27 15.59
N PRO A 118 -5.07 23.37 16.36
CA PRO A 118 -6.09 24.39 16.55
C PRO A 118 -6.25 25.22 15.28
N VAL A 119 -6.88 24.63 14.27
CA VAL A 119 -7.29 25.35 13.05
C VAL A 119 -8.81 25.38 13.09
N ALA A 120 -9.33 26.53 13.53
CA ALA A 120 -10.74 26.79 13.68
C ALA A 120 -11.48 26.58 12.34
N GLY A 121 -12.62 25.87 12.39
CA GLY A 121 -13.67 25.94 11.36
C GLY A 121 -13.59 25.00 10.16
N TYR A 122 -12.58 24.14 10.02
CA TYR A 122 -12.48 23.27 8.83
C TYR A 122 -13.23 21.93 9.00
N GLN A 123 -14.12 21.60 8.05
CA GLN A 123 -14.87 20.33 8.01
C GLN A 123 -13.91 19.14 8.09
N LEU A 124 -14.22 18.18 8.99
CA LEU A 124 -13.36 17.03 9.33
C LEU A 124 -12.85 16.26 8.09
N THR A 125 -13.69 16.16 7.04
CA THR A 125 -13.44 15.41 5.80
C THR A 125 -12.27 15.96 4.96
N TRP A 126 -12.10 17.29 4.89
CA TRP A 126 -11.03 17.88 4.08
C TRP A 126 -9.68 17.88 4.80
N ARG A 127 -9.69 17.95 6.14
CA ARG A 127 -8.47 17.83 6.95
C ARG A 127 -7.85 16.45 6.80
N GLU A 128 -8.67 15.41 6.89
CA GLU A 128 -8.26 14.02 6.65
C GLU A 128 -7.63 13.89 5.25
N CYS A 129 -8.30 14.41 4.22
CA CYS A 129 -7.78 14.41 2.85
C CYS A 129 -6.45 15.18 2.72
N LEU A 130 -6.35 16.39 3.27
CA LEU A 130 -5.13 17.18 3.24
C LEU A 130 -3.97 16.49 3.98
N THR A 131 -4.22 15.88 5.14
CA THR A 131 -3.18 15.15 5.87
C THR A 131 -2.71 13.93 5.10
N ALA A 132 -3.62 13.22 4.46
CA ALA A 132 -3.28 12.06 3.64
C ALA A 132 -2.51 12.46 2.37
N LEU A 133 -2.90 13.57 1.74
CA LEU A 133 -2.22 14.10 0.57
C LEU A 133 -0.83 14.64 0.95
N ALA A 134 -0.71 15.44 2.01
CA ALA A 134 0.59 15.90 2.51
C ALA A 134 1.52 14.73 2.87
N PHE A 135 0.97 13.66 3.45
CA PHE A 135 1.71 12.45 3.76
C PHE A 135 2.16 11.69 2.51
N ALA A 136 1.28 11.55 1.51
CA ALA A 136 1.60 10.96 0.22
C ALA A 136 2.69 11.75 -0.51
N GLU A 137 2.54 13.08 -0.59
CA GLU A 137 3.53 13.99 -1.18
C GLU A 137 4.88 13.91 -0.48
N ALA A 138 4.90 13.88 0.86
CA ALA A 138 6.14 13.73 1.61
C ALA A 138 6.83 12.40 1.27
N MET A 139 6.09 11.29 1.19
CA MET A 139 6.63 9.99 0.81
C MET A 139 7.13 9.99 -0.64
N SER A 140 6.40 10.61 -1.57
CA SER A 140 6.82 10.78 -2.95
C SER A 140 8.13 11.56 -3.06
N LEU A 141 8.23 12.70 -2.39
CA LEU A 141 9.44 13.53 -2.42
C LEU A 141 10.63 12.80 -1.82
N ILE A 142 10.46 12.13 -0.67
CA ILE A 142 11.51 11.33 -0.04
C ILE A 142 11.98 10.23 -0.99
N ALA A 143 11.05 9.50 -1.62
CA ALA A 143 11.39 8.43 -2.57
C ALA A 143 12.12 8.97 -3.81
N ILE A 144 11.67 10.09 -4.38
CA ILE A 144 12.31 10.71 -5.55
C ILE A 144 13.73 11.16 -5.22
N VAL A 145 13.94 11.78 -4.06
CA VAL A 145 15.27 12.22 -3.63
C VAL A 145 16.18 11.03 -3.33
N LEU A 146 15.66 10.01 -2.64
CA LEU A 146 16.44 8.83 -2.23
C LEU A 146 16.84 7.98 -3.43
N PHE A 147 15.95 7.81 -4.41
CA PHE A 147 16.14 6.92 -5.56
C PHE A 147 16.46 7.67 -6.86
N TRP A 148 16.97 8.90 -6.76
CA TRP A 148 17.12 9.81 -7.90
C TRP A 148 17.88 9.20 -9.08
N ASP A 149 18.94 8.43 -8.80
CA ASP A 149 19.74 7.79 -9.84
C ASP A 149 19.09 6.50 -10.37
N GLU A 150 18.33 5.81 -9.54
CA GLU A 150 17.57 4.61 -9.87
C GLU A 150 16.31 4.91 -10.69
N LEU A 151 15.75 6.12 -10.61
CA LEU A 151 14.60 6.56 -11.43
C LEU A 151 14.84 6.45 -12.95
N ARG A 152 16.12 6.37 -13.36
CA ARG A 152 16.55 6.24 -14.76
C ARG A 152 16.16 4.91 -15.40
N GLN A 153 15.77 3.93 -14.59
CA GLN A 153 15.47 2.58 -15.05
C GLN A 153 14.08 2.53 -15.66
N ASN A 154 13.96 1.84 -16.80
CA ASN A 154 12.67 1.49 -17.37
C ASN A 154 12.79 0.19 -18.16
N PHE A 155 11.94 -0.78 -17.86
CA PHE A 155 12.01 -2.13 -18.44
C PHE A 155 11.59 -2.19 -19.91
N PHE A 156 10.98 -1.13 -20.46
CA PHE A 156 10.67 -1.01 -21.89
C PHE A 156 11.73 -0.22 -22.68
N GLY A 157 12.87 0.12 -22.06
CA GLY A 157 13.98 0.78 -22.76
C GLY A 157 13.67 2.23 -23.18
N LEU A 158 12.96 2.99 -22.34
CA LEU A 158 12.69 4.40 -22.60
C LEU A 158 13.98 5.23 -22.50
N PRO A 159 14.08 6.36 -23.21
CA PRO A 159 15.17 7.31 -23.02
C PRO A 159 15.29 7.74 -21.55
N VAL A 160 16.51 7.97 -21.08
CA VAL A 160 16.82 8.18 -19.66
C VAL A 160 15.97 9.28 -19.00
N ASP A 161 15.76 10.39 -19.69
CA ASP A 161 14.97 11.52 -19.14
C ASP A 161 13.48 11.18 -19.07
N TRP A 162 12.97 10.46 -20.08
CA TRP A 162 11.60 9.95 -20.09
C TRP A 162 11.39 8.87 -19.02
N ALA A 163 12.35 7.97 -18.84
CA ALA A 163 12.30 6.95 -17.79
C ALA A 163 12.20 7.59 -16.40
N ARG A 164 13.01 8.63 -16.11
CA ARG A 164 12.91 9.36 -14.84
C ARG A 164 11.55 9.98 -14.63
N PHE A 165 11.03 10.68 -15.64
CA PHE A 165 9.74 11.36 -15.56
C PHE A 165 8.59 10.37 -15.31
N VAL A 166 8.54 9.29 -16.09
CA VAL A 166 7.49 8.27 -16.00
C VAL A 166 7.57 7.52 -14.68
N THR A 167 8.78 7.18 -14.19
CA THR A 167 8.96 6.53 -12.89
C THR A 167 8.57 7.46 -11.73
N ALA A 168 8.94 8.74 -11.77
CA ALA A 168 8.52 9.72 -10.78
C ALA A 168 6.98 9.87 -10.75
N LEU A 169 6.33 9.91 -11.92
CA LEU A 169 4.88 9.94 -12.03
C LEU A 169 4.23 8.65 -11.50
N GLY A 170 4.84 7.50 -11.75
CA GLY A 170 4.42 6.22 -11.20
C GLY A 170 4.47 6.20 -9.67
N LEU A 171 5.59 6.64 -9.07
CA LEU A 171 5.73 6.78 -7.62
C LEU A 171 4.68 7.75 -7.04
N PHE A 172 4.47 8.87 -7.71
CA PHE A 172 3.45 9.85 -7.34
C PHE A 172 2.05 9.23 -7.32
N ALA A 173 1.66 8.52 -8.38
CA ALA A 173 0.37 7.85 -8.49
C ALA A 173 0.18 6.78 -7.40
N VAL A 174 1.23 6.00 -7.12
CA VAL A 174 1.20 4.94 -6.11
C VAL A 174 1.02 5.49 -4.69
N PHE A 175 1.80 6.51 -4.31
CA PHE A 175 1.68 7.10 -2.98
C PHE A 175 0.38 7.89 -2.81
N ASN A 176 -0.10 8.57 -3.86
CA ASN A 176 -1.41 9.22 -3.82
C ASN A 176 -2.55 8.20 -3.68
N LEU A 177 -2.51 7.07 -4.41
CA LEU A 177 -3.48 6.00 -4.24
C LEU A 177 -3.44 5.41 -2.82
N TYR A 178 -2.24 5.20 -2.26
CA TYR A 178 -2.08 4.77 -0.88
C TYR A 178 -2.74 5.75 0.10
N GLY A 179 -2.44 7.06 0.00
CA GLY A 179 -3.02 8.10 0.86
C GLY A 179 -4.54 8.22 0.73
N LEU A 180 -5.07 8.20 -0.49
CA LEU A 180 -6.52 8.23 -0.75
C LEU A 180 -7.22 6.99 -0.19
N THR A 181 -6.66 5.80 -0.41
CA THR A 181 -7.22 4.55 0.12
C THR A 181 -7.18 4.55 1.64
N LEU A 182 -6.07 5.02 2.23
CA LEU A 182 -5.90 5.11 3.67
C LEU A 182 -6.92 6.06 4.30
N SER A 183 -7.11 7.25 3.72
CA SER A 183 -8.07 8.23 4.21
C SER A 183 -9.52 7.75 4.08
N LEU A 184 -9.89 7.17 2.93
CA LEU A 184 -11.23 6.61 2.71
C LEU A 184 -11.51 5.42 3.62
N ALA A 185 -10.56 4.49 3.74
CA ALA A 185 -10.71 3.34 4.61
C ALA A 185 -10.83 3.77 6.07
N TYR A 186 -9.98 4.70 6.53
CA TYR A 186 -10.07 5.26 7.88
C TYR A 186 -11.43 5.94 8.12
N HIS A 187 -11.89 6.76 7.18
CA HIS A 187 -13.18 7.46 7.27
C HIS A 187 -14.39 6.51 7.30
N VAL A 188 -14.32 5.40 6.57
CA VAL A 188 -15.41 4.40 6.52
C VAL A 188 -15.39 3.47 7.72
N LEU A 189 -14.21 3.12 8.23
CA LEU A 189 -14.05 2.20 9.36
C LEU A 189 -14.36 2.88 10.70
N LEU A 190 -14.11 4.19 10.83
CA LEU A 190 -14.40 4.89 12.08
C LEU A 190 -15.90 5.03 12.35
N PRO A 191 -16.35 4.73 13.59
CA PRO A 191 -17.71 4.97 14.01
C PRO A 191 -18.05 6.46 13.95
N LYS A 192 -18.97 6.84 13.07
CA LYS A 192 -19.48 8.22 13.00
C LYS A 192 -20.42 8.45 14.19
N GLN A 193 -20.26 9.59 14.86
CA GLN A 193 -21.18 10.00 15.91
C GLN A 193 -22.60 10.12 15.33
N PRO A 194 -23.66 9.77 16.08
CA PRO A 194 -25.04 9.90 15.62
C PRO A 194 -25.32 11.37 15.27
N THR A 195 -25.70 11.64 14.03
CA THR A 195 -26.15 12.97 13.63
C THR A 195 -27.58 13.16 14.17
N PRO A 196 -27.87 14.23 14.94
CA PRO A 196 -29.23 14.48 15.41
C PRO A 196 -30.18 14.61 14.20
N GLY A 197 -31.30 13.87 14.21
CA GLY A 197 -32.36 14.00 13.20
C GLY A 197 -32.38 12.96 12.08
N VAL A 198 -31.41 12.02 12.02
CA VAL A 198 -31.43 10.91 11.04
C VAL A 198 -31.95 9.63 11.69
N ALA A 199 -32.88 8.94 11.02
CA ALA A 199 -33.41 7.67 11.51
C ALA A 199 -32.28 6.62 11.66
N PRO A 200 -32.16 5.94 12.82
CA PRO A 200 -31.03 5.06 13.13
C PRO A 200 -30.92 3.87 12.16
N ALA A 201 -32.04 3.41 11.58
CA ALA A 201 -32.07 2.35 10.58
C ALA A 201 -31.46 2.75 9.21
N VAL A 202 -31.52 4.03 8.84
CA VAL A 202 -30.90 4.53 7.60
C VAL A 202 -29.40 4.71 7.79
N GLN A 203 -28.98 5.14 8.99
CA GLN A 203 -27.57 5.28 9.35
C GLN A 203 -26.86 3.92 9.46
N SER A 204 -27.51 2.90 10.02
CA SER A 204 -26.96 1.55 10.11
C SER A 204 -26.81 0.87 8.74
N ARG A 205 -27.78 1.01 7.83
CA ARG A 205 -27.70 0.48 6.46
C ARG A 205 -26.55 1.10 5.66
N ARG A 206 -26.37 2.43 5.74
CA ARG A 206 -25.26 3.12 5.06
C ARG A 206 -23.89 2.67 5.58
N LEU A 207 -23.77 2.48 6.90
CA LEU A 207 -22.55 1.99 7.53
C LEU A 207 -22.24 0.52 7.16
N LEU A 208 -23.26 -0.33 7.07
CA LEU A 208 -23.10 -1.71 6.63
C LEU A 208 -22.69 -1.79 5.16
N LEU A 209 -23.29 -0.98 4.28
CA LEU A 209 -22.94 -0.94 2.87
C LEU A 209 -21.51 -0.42 2.65
N SER A 210 -21.10 0.60 3.40
CA SER A 210 -19.74 1.14 3.30
C SER A 210 -18.69 0.17 3.83
N ARG A 211 -18.99 -0.54 4.93
CA ARG A 211 -18.12 -1.61 5.46
C ARG A 211 -18.06 -2.81 4.54
N ALA A 212 -19.18 -3.19 3.91
CA ALA A 212 -19.22 -4.23 2.90
C ALA A 212 -18.41 -3.83 1.66
N GLY A 213 -18.45 -2.56 1.24
CA GLY A 213 -17.61 -2.03 0.17
C GLY A 213 -16.12 -2.11 0.49
N VAL A 214 -15.70 -1.70 1.70
CA VAL A 214 -14.31 -1.83 2.15
C VAL A 214 -13.88 -3.30 2.27
N ALA A 215 -14.76 -4.17 2.76
CA ALA A 215 -14.50 -5.61 2.82
C ALA A 215 -14.40 -6.24 1.42
N ALA A 216 -15.25 -5.84 0.49
CA ALA A 216 -15.22 -6.30 -0.90
C ALA A 216 -13.96 -5.80 -1.63
N LEU A 217 -13.58 -4.54 -1.45
CA LEU A 217 -12.31 -3.98 -1.96
C LEU A 217 -11.11 -4.67 -1.32
N GLY A 218 -11.18 -5.01 -0.03
CA GLY A 218 -10.14 -5.77 0.65
C GLY A 218 -10.00 -7.19 0.12
N MET A 219 -11.10 -7.93 -0.01
CA MET A 219 -11.08 -9.28 -0.57
C MET A 219 -10.66 -9.30 -2.04
N GLY A 220 -11.17 -8.36 -2.85
CA GLY A 220 -10.78 -8.21 -4.26
C GLY A 220 -9.31 -7.79 -4.41
N GLY A 221 -8.84 -6.90 -3.55
CA GLY A 221 -7.43 -6.49 -3.47
C GLY A 221 -6.51 -7.64 -3.14
N ILE A 222 -6.83 -8.43 -2.10
CA ILE A 222 -6.02 -9.57 -1.68
C ILE A 222 -5.96 -10.63 -2.79
N ALA A 223 -7.09 -10.98 -3.41
CA ALA A 223 -7.11 -11.93 -4.53
C ALA A 223 -6.32 -11.42 -5.75
N GLY A 224 -6.48 -10.15 -6.11
CA GLY A 224 -5.73 -9.50 -7.19
C GLY A 224 -4.23 -9.43 -6.90
N THR A 225 -3.82 -9.10 -5.67
CA THR A 225 -2.40 -9.07 -5.28
C THR A 225 -1.75 -10.43 -5.38
N ALA A 226 -2.41 -11.53 -5.00
CA ALA A 226 -1.78 -12.86 -5.10
C ALA A 226 -1.45 -13.22 -6.57
N GLY A 227 -2.37 -12.93 -7.49
CA GLY A 227 -2.14 -13.14 -8.93
C GLY A 227 -1.05 -12.22 -9.49
N LEU A 228 -1.08 -10.93 -9.14
CA LEU A 228 -0.11 -9.95 -9.58
C LEU A 228 1.29 -10.20 -9.00
N ILE A 229 1.41 -10.55 -7.72
CA ILE A 229 2.68 -10.92 -7.09
C ILE A 229 3.25 -12.16 -7.77
N ARG A 230 2.42 -13.17 -8.05
CA ARG A 230 2.89 -14.37 -8.77
C ARG A 230 3.36 -14.03 -10.19
N SER A 231 2.60 -13.22 -10.93
CA SER A 231 3.00 -12.75 -12.26
C SER A 231 4.28 -11.93 -12.21
N TYR A 232 4.39 -11.04 -11.23
CA TYR A 232 5.56 -10.20 -10.98
C TYR A 232 6.81 -11.03 -10.67
N LEU A 233 6.72 -11.98 -9.73
CA LEU A 233 7.83 -12.87 -9.38
C LEU A 233 8.26 -13.73 -10.58
N ASN A 234 7.30 -14.24 -11.35
CA ASN A 234 7.59 -15.02 -12.56
C ASN A 234 8.32 -14.18 -13.61
N ASN A 235 7.84 -12.96 -13.89
CA ASN A 235 8.46 -12.05 -14.84
C ASN A 235 9.84 -11.57 -14.38
N TYR A 236 10.03 -11.34 -13.08
CA TYR A 236 11.35 -10.98 -12.52
C TYR A 236 12.38 -12.11 -12.66
N THR A 237 11.93 -13.38 -12.63
CA THR A 237 12.79 -14.55 -12.90
C THR A 237 12.92 -14.92 -14.35
N ALA A 238 12.12 -14.32 -15.24
CA ALA A 238 12.18 -14.63 -16.65
C ALA A 238 13.54 -14.18 -17.20
N TYR A 239 14.29 -15.15 -17.73
CA TYR A 239 15.61 -14.93 -18.29
C TYR A 239 15.47 -14.14 -19.60
N ASP A 240 16.06 -12.95 -19.65
CA ASP A 240 16.03 -12.03 -20.81
C ASP A 240 17.09 -12.36 -21.88
N GLY A 241 17.85 -13.44 -21.69
CA GLY A 241 18.81 -13.90 -22.70
C GLY A 241 18.14 -14.81 -23.72
N MET A 242 18.45 -14.60 -25.00
CA MET A 242 18.17 -15.62 -26.02
C MET A 242 18.95 -16.89 -25.68
N LYS A 243 18.24 -18.01 -25.49
CA LYS A 243 18.86 -19.32 -25.38
C LYS A 243 19.31 -19.73 -26.78
N SER A 244 20.61 -19.99 -26.97
CA SER A 244 21.06 -20.58 -28.22
C SER A 244 20.44 -21.96 -28.39
N ALA A 245 19.76 -22.20 -29.50
CA ALA A 245 19.33 -23.54 -29.84
C ALA A 245 20.57 -24.43 -29.98
N ILE A 246 20.71 -25.41 -29.09
CA ILE A 246 21.78 -26.40 -29.15
C ILE A 246 21.49 -27.28 -30.37
N HIS A 247 22.37 -27.25 -31.36
CA HIS A 247 22.30 -28.13 -32.53
C HIS A 247 23.38 -29.19 -32.40
N ASN A 248 23.01 -30.48 -32.43
CA ASN A 248 23.93 -31.62 -32.33
C ASN A 248 24.89 -31.60 -31.12
N ASN A 249 24.42 -31.22 -29.92
CA ASN A 249 25.25 -31.07 -28.71
C ASN A 249 26.43 -30.09 -28.86
N VAL A 250 26.44 -29.25 -29.89
CA VAL A 250 27.44 -28.20 -30.07
C VAL A 250 26.78 -26.88 -29.71
N THR A 251 27.27 -26.27 -28.64
CA THR A 251 26.87 -24.92 -28.28
C THR A 251 27.55 -23.95 -29.24
N PRO A 252 26.81 -23.11 -30.00
CA PRO A 252 27.42 -22.19 -30.94
C PRO A 252 28.37 -21.23 -30.22
N PRO A 253 29.54 -20.91 -30.81
CA PRO A 253 30.51 -20.02 -30.20
C PRO A 253 29.89 -18.64 -30.00
N ILE A 254 30.21 -17.99 -28.87
CA ILE A 254 29.77 -16.64 -28.53
C ILE A 254 30.29 -15.69 -29.61
N THR A 255 29.45 -15.39 -30.59
CA THR A 255 29.77 -14.47 -31.67
C THR A 255 29.25 -13.10 -31.27
N PRO A 256 30.11 -12.07 -31.20
CA PRO A 256 29.64 -10.71 -30.91
C PRO A 256 28.71 -10.28 -32.05
N ASN A 257 27.43 -10.15 -31.76
CA ASN A 257 26.51 -9.38 -32.60
C ASN A 257 26.29 -8.01 -31.93
N ASN A 258 25.69 -7.07 -32.66
CA ASN A 258 25.41 -5.74 -32.13
C ASN A 258 24.32 -5.72 -31.04
N GLU A 259 23.80 -6.87 -30.60
CA GLU A 259 22.54 -6.96 -29.87
C GLU A 259 22.54 -7.72 -28.54
N HIS A 260 23.55 -8.51 -28.15
CA HIS A 260 23.86 -8.93 -26.75
C HIS A 260 24.76 -10.18 -26.71
N TYR A 261 25.39 -10.44 -25.56
CA TYR A 261 26.17 -11.66 -25.32
C TYR A 261 25.25 -12.87 -25.06
N VAL A 262 25.40 -13.91 -25.88
CA VAL A 262 24.77 -15.22 -25.70
C VAL A 262 25.53 -15.98 -24.60
N VAL A 263 24.83 -16.44 -23.56
CA VAL A 263 25.42 -17.26 -22.49
C VAL A 263 25.06 -18.73 -22.71
N THR A 264 26.08 -19.58 -22.76
CA THR A 264 25.96 -21.04 -22.83
C THR A 264 25.69 -21.62 -21.44
N GLN A 265 24.62 -22.41 -21.27
CA GLN A 265 24.38 -23.24 -20.08
C GLN A 265 24.77 -24.68 -20.34
#